data_AF-A0A077NJE4-F1
#
_entry.id   AF-A0A077NJE4-F1
#
_cell.length_a   1.000
_cell.length_b   1.000
_cell.length_c   1.000
_cell.angle_alpha   90.00
_cell.angle_beta   90.00
_cell.angle_gamma   90.00
#
_symmetry.space_group_name_H-M   'P 1'
#
loop_
_entity.id
_entity.type
_entity.pdbx_description
1 polymer ?
#
loop_
_entity_poly.entity_id
_entity_poly.type
_entity_poly.pdbx_seq_one_letter_code
_entity_poly.pdbx_strand_id
1 'polypeptide(L)' 'MGKKANESEADVCQFDTLDEFLRFRKAFPEKMKNNYNYVLSDGIQENGFYKVIESGSYFKSFKKKLKKYISEGMS' A
#
# COMPACT_ATOMS: atom_id res chain seq x y z
N MET A 1 17.78 24.52 -21.44
CA MET A 1 16.80 24.29 -20.36
C MET A 1 16.48 22.81 -20.30
N GLY A 2 17.01 22.08 -19.33
CA GLY A 2 16.68 20.67 -19.12
C GLY A 2 15.22 20.53 -18.69
N LYS A 3 14.48 19.63 -19.33
CA LYS A 3 13.12 19.26 -18.92
C LYS A 3 13.21 18.76 -17.48
N LYS A 4 12.67 19.53 -16.52
CA LYS A 4 12.35 19.01 -15.19
C LYS A 4 11.41 17.85 -15.45
N ALA A 5 11.84 16.63 -15.12
CA ALA A 5 10.97 15.49 -15.11
C ALA A 5 9.75 15.91 -14.28
N ASN A 6 8.59 15.93 -14.92
CA ASN A 6 7.33 16.12 -14.25
C ASN A 6 7.32 15.12 -13.09
N GLU A 7 7.26 15.60 -11.85
CA GLU A 7 7.00 14.78 -10.67
C GLU A 7 5.72 14.01 -11.00
N SER A 8 5.87 12.77 -11.45
CA SER A 8 4.72 11.94 -11.80
C SER A 8 3.90 11.87 -10.52
N GLU A 9 2.70 12.44 -10.54
CA GLU A 9 1.69 12.31 -9.51
C GLU A 9 1.66 10.84 -9.11
N ALA A 10 2.28 10.51 -7.98
CA ALA A 10 2.28 9.15 -7.50
C ALA A 10 0.83 8.88 -7.09
N ASP A 11 0.10 8.09 -7.89
CA ASP A 11 -1.24 7.63 -7.56
C ASP A 11 -1.17 6.89 -6.21
N VAL A 12 -1.64 7.51 -5.14
CA VAL A 12 -1.77 6.87 -3.83
C VAL A 12 -3.21 6.39 -3.68
N CYS A 13 -3.40 5.08 -3.54
CA CYS A 13 -4.70 4.50 -3.23
C CYS A 13 -4.75 4.10 -1.76
N GLN A 14 -5.69 4.68 -1.01
CA GLN A 14 -5.98 4.29 0.37
C GLN A 14 -7.21 3.38 0.42
N PHE A 15 -7.17 2.38 1.29
CA PHE A 15 -8.26 1.44 1.54
C PHE A 15 -8.39 1.25 3.05
N ASP A 16 -9.61 1.28 3.56
CA ASP A 16 -9.88 1.10 4.98
C ASP A 16 -9.97 -0.39 5.35
N THR A 17 -10.29 -1.25 4.38
CA THR A 17 -10.39 -2.69 4.59
C THR A 17 -9.48 -3.49 3.68
N LEU A 18 -9.04 -4.66 4.18
CA LEU A 18 -8.27 -5.62 3.40
C LEU A 18 -9.07 -6.12 2.17
N ASP A 19 -10.38 -6.28 2.30
CA ASP A 19 -11.21 -6.79 1.20
C ASP A 19 -11.29 -5.80 0.03
N GLU A 20 -11.46 -4.50 0.30
CA GLU A 20 -11.44 -3.45 -0.72
C GLU A 20 -10.11 -3.40 -1.47
N PHE A 21 -9.00 -3.42 -0.73
CA PHE A 21 -7.66 -3.49 -1.30
C PHE A 21 -7.49 -4.72 -2.21
N LEU A 22 -7.94 -5.90 -1.76
CA LEU A 22 -7.86 -7.14 -2.54
C LEU A 22 -8.73 -7.10 -3.80
N ARG A 23 -9.94 -6.54 -3.72
CA ARG A 23 -10.84 -6.33 -4.87
C ARG A 23 -10.22 -5.39 -5.90
N PHE A 24 -9.71 -4.24 -5.44
CA PHE A 24 -9.04 -3.27 -6.32
C PHE A 24 -7.87 -3.90 -7.05
N ARG A 25 -6.99 -4.60 -6.32
CA ARG A 25 -5.84 -5.29 -6.93
C ARG A 25 -6.27 -6.32 -7.98
N LYS A 26 -7.34 -7.08 -7.72
CA LYS A 26 -7.85 -8.09 -8.66
C LYS A 26 -8.42 -7.44 -9.93
N ALA A 27 -9.04 -6.27 -9.81
CA ALA A 27 -9.58 -5.52 -10.95
C ALA A 27 -8.49 -4.85 -11.79
N PHE A 28 -7.37 -4.45 -11.19
CA PHE A 28 -6.29 -3.70 -11.86
C PHE A 28 -4.91 -4.37 -11.73
N PRO A 29 -4.73 -5.64 -12.17
CA PRO A 29 -3.47 -6.35 -12.00
C PRO A 29 -2.31 -5.71 -12.78
N GLU A 30 -2.59 -5.11 -13.95
CA GLU A 30 -1.58 -4.47 -14.81
C GLU A 30 -0.98 -3.22 -14.17
N LYS A 31 -1.80 -2.43 -13.46
CA LYS A 31 -1.32 -1.24 -12.73
C LYS A 31 -0.34 -1.62 -11.63
N MET A 32 -0.43 -2.86 -11.12
CA MET A 32 0.26 -3.29 -9.90
C MET A 32 1.48 -4.19 -10.15
N LYS A 33 1.91 -4.37 -11.41
CA LYS A 33 3.16 -5.08 -11.76
C LYS A 33 4.35 -4.15 -11.52
N ASN A 34 4.83 -4.12 -10.26
CA ASN A 34 6.11 -3.55 -9.80
C ASN A 34 6.21 -2.03 -9.65
N ASN A 35 5.15 -1.26 -9.93
CA ASN A 35 5.19 0.20 -9.78
C ASN A 35 4.61 0.72 -8.45
N TYR A 36 4.10 -0.19 -7.60
CA TYR A 36 3.44 0.18 -6.35
C TYR A 36 4.11 -0.48 -5.15
N ASN A 37 4.38 0.32 -4.12
CA ASN A 37 4.69 -0.16 -2.79
C ASN A 37 3.39 -0.34 -2.01
N TYR A 38 3.34 -1.38 -1.19
CA TYR A 38 2.22 -1.66 -0.30
C TYR A 38 2.59 -1.24 1.12
N VAL A 39 1.64 -0.63 1.81
CA VAL A 39 1.81 -0.11 3.17
C VAL A 39 0.57 -0.50 3.99
N LEU A 40 0.82 -1.00 5.20
CA LEU A 40 -0.16 -1.11 6.27
C LEU A 40 0.16 -0.03 7.31
N SER A 41 -0.85 0.73 7.70
CA SER A 41 -0.74 1.77 8.72
C SER A 41 -1.73 1.50 9.86
N ASP A 42 -1.50 2.09 11.03
CA ASP A 42 -2.43 2.02 12.17
C ASP A 42 -3.61 3.01 12.04
N GLY A 43 -3.71 3.71 10.91
CA GLY A 43 -4.72 4.72 10.63
C GLY A 43 -4.43 6.07 11.29
N ILE A 44 -3.42 6.17 12.15
CA ILE A 44 -3.07 7.41 12.85
C ILE A 44 -2.11 8.20 11.96
N GLN A 45 -2.46 9.47 11.72
CA GLN A 45 -1.57 10.43 11.11
C GLN A 45 -0.88 11.28 12.17
N GLU A 46 0.45 11.35 12.11
CA GLU A 46 1.24 12.29 12.88
C GLU A 46 2.00 13.20 11.90
N ASN A 47 1.85 14.52 12.07
CA ASN A 47 2.47 15.54 11.20
C ASN A 47 2.19 15.33 9.70
N GLY A 48 1.00 14.80 9.36
CA GLY A 48 0.60 14.53 7.98
C GLY A 48 1.13 13.23 7.38
N PHE A 49 1.76 12.37 8.20
CA PHE A 49 2.25 11.06 7.76
C PHE A 49 1.55 9.94 8.53
N TYR A 50 1.10 8.91 7.81
CA TYR A 50 0.60 7.70 8.45
C TYR A 50 1.74 6.93 9.12
N LYS A 51 1.50 6.47 10.35
CA LYS A 51 2.43 5.56 11.01
C LYS A 51 2.38 4.18 10.36
N VAL A 52 3.49 3.81 9.73
CA VAL A 52 3.64 2.54 9.00
C VAL A 52 3.90 1.41 9.99
N ILE A 53 3.04 0.39 9.96
CA ILE A 53 3.22 -0.86 10.69
C ILE A 53 4.08 -1.82 9.84
N GLU A 54 3.70 -2.00 8.58
CA GLU A 54 4.36 -2.93 7.67
C GLU A 54 4.37 -2.39 6.24
N SER A 55 5.40 -2.75 5.48
CA SER A 55 5.49 -2.38 4.07
C SER A 55 6.14 -3.48 3.23
N GLY A 56 5.97 -3.37 1.91
CA GLY A 56 6.68 -4.21 0.96
C GLY A 56 6.43 -3.84 -0.49
N SER A 57 7.39 -4.16 -1.36
CA SER A 57 7.31 -3.90 -2.80
C SER A 57 6.71 -5.08 -3.59
N TYR A 58 6.57 -6.24 -2.94
CA TYR A 58 6.01 -7.44 -3.56
C TYR A 58 4.75 -7.90 -2.81
N PHE A 59 3.65 -7.98 -3.54
CA PHE A 59 2.35 -8.33 -2.97
C PHE A 59 2.34 -9.67 -2.24
N LYS A 60 3.00 -10.72 -2.79
CA LYS A 60 2.99 -12.05 -2.17
C LYS A 60 3.63 -12.04 -0.77
N SER A 61 4.76 -11.34 -0.64
CA SER A 61 5.46 -11.17 0.63
C SER A 61 4.67 -10.27 1.59
N PHE A 62 4.12 -9.16 1.08
CA PHE A 62 3.29 -8.24 1.85
C PHE A 62 2.02 -8.93 2.39
N LYS A 63 1.32 -9.71 1.57
CA LYS A 63 0.14 -10.49 1.97
C LYS A 63 0.45 -11.49 3.10
N LYS A 64 1.65 -12.06 3.13
CA LYS A 64 2.07 -12.95 4.22
C LYS A 64 2.24 -12.19 5.54
N LYS A 65 2.82 -10.98 5.50
CA LYS A 65 2.92 -10.08 6.65
C LYS A 65 1.54 -9.65 7.17
N LEU A 66 0.65 -9.23 6.27
CA LEU A 66 -0.74 -8.88 6.63
C LEU A 66 -1.47 -10.01 7.35
N LYS A 67 -1.37 -11.24 6.83
CA LYS A 67 -2.01 -12.40 7.47
C LYS A 67 -1.47 -12.65 8.88
N LYS A 68 -0.15 -12.49 9.06
CA LYS A 68 0.48 -12.62 10.37
C LYS A 68 -0.06 -11.57 11.35
N TYR A 69 -0.09 -10.31 10.92
CA TYR A 69 -0.64 -9.21 11.71
C TYR A 69 -2.09 -9.46 12.16
N ILE A 70 -2.96 -9.90 11.24
CA ILE A 70 -4.36 -10.22 11.55
C ILE A 70 -4.46 -11.43 12.50
N SER A 71 -3.64 -12.47 12.29
CA SER A 71 -3.67 -13.67 13.14
C SER A 71 -3.17 -13.43 14.56
N GLU A 72 -2.34 -12.41 14.76
CA GLU A 72 -1.82 -12.03 16.07
C GLU A 72 -2.79 -11.14 16.87
N GLY A 73 -4.00 -10.90 16.34
CA GLY A 73 -5.06 -10.19 17.06
C GLY A 73 -4.83 -8.68 17.22
N MET A 74 -3.95 -8.09 16.42
CA MET A 74 -3.63 -6.65 16.47
C MET A 74 -4.54 -5.80 15.56
N SER A 75 -5.79 -6.22 15.31
CA SER A 75 -6.72 -5.50 14.42
C SER A 75 -7.67 -4.59 15.18
#